data_AF-A0A7H4N0Z8-F1
#
_entry.id   AF-A0A7H4N0Z8-F1
#
_cell.length_a   1.000
_cell.length_b   1.000
_cell.length_c   1.000
_cell.angle_alpha   90.00
_cell.angle_beta   90.00
_cell.angle_gamma   90.00
#
_symmetry.space_group_name_H-M   'P 1'
#
loop_
_entity.id
_entity.type
_entity.pdbx_description
1 polymer ?
#
loop_
_entity_poly.entity_id
_entity_poly.type
_entity_poly.pdbx_seq_one_letter_code
_entity_poly.pdbx_strand_id
1 'polypeptide(L)'
;MASGGKTLLEPRLLQAGTSLLTPGIIEMSAVAQVADEEVFGPLLCVWRYDHFDEAIALANATRFGLSCGLISRRTRQIRPAAAGGAGRDR
;
A
#
# COMPACT_ATOMS: atom_id res chain seq x y z
N MET A 1 1.90 -2.90 -17.64
CA MET A 1 1.83 -1.65 -16.85
C MET A 1 3.18 -0.95 -16.92
N ALA A 2 3.20 0.34 -17.27
CA ALA A 2 4.41 1.04 -17.72
C ALA A 2 5.44 1.36 -16.61
N SER A 3 5.12 1.14 -15.33
CA SER A 3 5.95 1.55 -14.19
C SER A 3 6.68 0.40 -13.47
N GLY A 4 6.56 -0.85 -13.94
CA GLY A 4 7.27 -2.01 -13.36
C GLY A 4 6.51 -2.80 -12.28
N GLY A 5 5.28 -2.40 -11.94
CA GLY A 5 4.42 -3.17 -11.02
C GLY A 5 3.97 -4.49 -11.64
N LYS A 6 3.98 -5.57 -10.85
CA LYS A 6 3.54 -6.91 -11.27
C LYS A 6 2.11 -7.15 -10.81
N THR A 7 1.20 -7.32 -11.77
CA THR A 7 -0.18 -7.72 -11.46
C THR A 7 -0.22 -9.12 -10.86
N LEU A 8 -0.78 -9.23 -9.65
CA LEU A 8 -1.05 -10.52 -8.98
C LEU A 8 -2.50 -10.95 -9.18
N LEU A 9 -3.42 -9.99 -9.23
CA LEU A 9 -4.82 -10.19 -9.57
C LEU A 9 -5.27 -9.04 -10.48
N GLU A 10 -5.72 -9.40 -11.68
CA GLU A 10 -6.17 -8.42 -12.67
C GLU A 10 -7.62 -7.98 -12.38
N PRO A 11 -7.88 -6.67 -12.19
CA PRO A 11 -9.23 -6.16 -12.06
C PRO A 11 -9.96 -6.26 -13.40
N ARG A 12 -11.27 -6.53 -13.36
CA ARG A 12 -12.11 -6.66 -14.56
C ARG A 12 -13.37 -5.82 -14.42
N LEU A 13 -13.78 -5.20 -15.52
CA LEU A 13 -15.10 -4.59 -15.63
C LEU A 13 -16.14 -5.71 -15.70
N LEU A 14 -17.07 -5.72 -14.74
CA LEU A 14 -18.10 -6.76 -14.64
C LEU A 14 -19.23 -6.56 -15.64
N GLN A 15 -19.55 -5.31 -15.97
CA GLN A 15 -20.65 -4.97 -16.86
C GLN A 15 -20.32 -3.70 -17.66
N ALA A 16 -20.40 -3.81 -18.99
CA ALA A 16 -20.21 -2.68 -19.88
C ALA A 16 -21.21 -1.54 -19.59
N GLY A 17 -20.74 -0.29 -19.65
CA GLY A 17 -21.56 0.89 -19.35
C GLY A 17 -21.79 1.15 -17.85
N THR A 18 -21.09 0.44 -16.96
CA THR A 18 -21.14 0.64 -15.50
C THR A 18 -19.76 0.93 -14.93
N SER A 19 -19.68 1.26 -13.63
CA SER A 19 -18.43 1.41 -12.88
C SER A 19 -18.11 0.19 -12.00
N LEU A 20 -18.71 -0.98 -12.29
CA LEU A 20 -18.53 -2.18 -11.48
C LEU A 20 -17.22 -2.90 -11.83
N LEU A 21 -16.23 -2.80 -10.93
CA LEU A 21 -14.92 -3.44 -11.07
C LEU A 21 -14.73 -4.54 -10.02
N THR A 22 -14.11 -5.65 -10.41
CA THR A 22 -13.57 -6.61 -9.43
C THR A 22 -12.35 -6.04 -8.73
N PRO A 23 -12.00 -6.54 -7.53
CA PRO A 23 -10.72 -6.20 -6.91
C PRO A 23 -9.52 -6.53 -7.79
N GLY A 24 -8.47 -5.73 -7.67
CA GLY A 24 -7.16 -5.98 -8.26
C GLY A 24 -6.05 -5.93 -7.20
N ILE A 25 -4.99 -6.70 -7.42
CA ILE A 25 -3.83 -6.75 -6.53
C ILE A 25 -2.57 -6.57 -7.37
N ILE A 26 -1.71 -5.63 -6.98
CA ILE A 26 -0.47 -5.30 -7.69
C ILE A 26 0.69 -5.38 -6.70
N GLU A 27 1.73 -6.10 -7.09
CA GLU A 27 3.01 -6.15 -6.39
C GLU A 27 3.90 -5.02 -6.91
N MET A 28 4.43 -4.20 -6.00
CA MET A 28 5.04 -2.91 -6.31
C MET A 28 6.52 -2.80 -5.87
N SER A 29 7.13 -3.87 -5.35
CA SER A 29 8.49 -3.82 -4.77
C SER A 29 9.58 -3.48 -5.80
N ALA A 30 9.34 -3.72 -7.10
CA ALA A 30 10.28 -3.38 -8.17
C ALA A 30 10.06 -1.96 -8.74
N VAL A 31 9.08 -1.20 -8.22
CA VAL A 31 8.72 0.13 -8.74
C VAL A 31 9.53 1.21 -8.03
N ALA A 32 10.47 1.83 -8.75
CA ALA A 32 11.37 2.83 -8.18
C ALA A 32 10.72 4.20 -7.92
N GLN A 33 9.65 4.55 -8.64
CA GLN A 33 8.96 5.83 -8.53
C GLN A 33 7.46 5.57 -8.45
N VAL A 34 6.97 5.32 -7.24
CA VAL A 34 5.53 5.19 -6.96
C VAL A 34 4.97 6.58 -6.76
N ALA A 35 3.93 6.94 -7.52
CA ALA A 35 3.19 8.18 -7.26
C ALA A 35 2.46 8.07 -5.92
N ASP A 36 2.61 9.08 -5.06
CA ASP A 36 1.93 9.16 -3.76
C ASP A 36 0.49 9.69 -3.96
N GLU A 37 -0.31 8.90 -4.67
CA GLU A 37 -1.67 9.21 -5.10
C GLU A 37 -2.67 8.17 -4.58
N GLU A 38 -3.84 8.64 -4.19
CA GLU A 38 -4.94 7.77 -3.78
C GLU A 38 -5.82 7.42 -4.99
N VAL A 39 -5.90 6.13 -5.32
CA VAL A 39 -6.56 5.67 -6.55
C VAL A 39 -8.09 5.56 -6.40
N PHE A 40 -8.61 5.49 -5.16
CA PHE A 40 -10.04 5.39 -4.84
C PHE A 40 -10.83 4.26 -5.56
N GLY A 41 -10.13 3.23 -6.06
CA GLY A 41 -10.70 2.03 -6.66
C GLY A 41 -10.43 0.78 -5.82
N PRO A 42 -10.99 -0.39 -6.17
CA PRO A 42 -10.79 -1.64 -5.44
C PRO A 42 -9.41 -2.26 -5.75
N LEU A 43 -8.34 -1.49 -5.53
CA LEU A 43 -6.97 -1.86 -5.81
C LEU A 43 -6.14 -1.94 -4.53
N LEU A 44 -5.51 -3.10 -4.33
CA LEU A 44 -4.54 -3.31 -3.26
C LEU A 44 -3.13 -3.33 -3.85
N CYS A 45 -2.27 -2.45 -3.34
CA CYS A 45 -0.84 -2.48 -3.65
C CYS A 45 -0.08 -3.20 -2.53
N VAL A 46 0.86 -4.06 -2.92
CA VAL A 46 1.64 -4.91 -2.01
C VAL A 46 3.12 -4.60 -2.20
N TRP A 47 3.79 -4.26 -1.11
CA TRP A 47 5.24 -4.16 -1.03
C TRP A 47 5.78 -5.27 -0.15
N ARG A 48 6.88 -5.89 -0.58
CA ARG A 48 7.65 -6.86 0.18
C ARG A 48 8.84 -6.15 0.79
N TYR A 49 9.19 -6.57 2.00
CA TYR A 49 10.30 -6.04 2.77
C TYR A 49 10.95 -7.20 3.52
N ASP A 50 12.23 -7.05 3.87
CA ASP A 50 12.97 -8.08 4.60
C ASP A 50 13.04 -7.77 6.11
N HIS A 51 12.98 -6.49 6.47
CA HIS A 51 13.17 -6.02 7.84
C HIS A 51 12.01 -5.15 8.31
N PHE A 52 11.70 -5.22 9.61
CA PHE A 52 10.56 -4.50 10.16
C PHE A 52 10.72 -2.97 10.06
N ASP A 53 11.92 -2.45 10.27
CA ASP A 53 12.18 -1.01 10.19
C ASP A 53 12.00 -0.48 8.76
N GLU A 54 12.33 -1.29 7.75
CA GLU A 54 12.04 -1.02 6.34
C GLU A 54 10.53 -0.96 6.09
N ALA A 55 9.76 -1.90 6.66
CA ALA A 55 8.30 -1.89 6.54
C ALA A 55 7.68 -0.60 7.10
N ILE A 56 8.18 -0.14 8.25
CA ILE A 56 7.72 1.12 8.86
C ILE A 56 8.10 2.32 7.99
N ALA A 57 9.33 2.34 7.46
CA ALA A 57 9.75 3.39 6.54
C ALA A 57 8.88 3.45 5.27
N LEU A 58 8.56 2.29 4.68
CA LEU A 58 7.67 2.18 3.53
C LEU A 58 6.24 2.62 3.86
N ALA A 59 5.68 2.17 5.00
CA ALA A 59 4.34 2.56 5.43
C ALA A 59 4.20 4.06 5.69
N ASN A 60 5.26 4.70 6.17
CA ASN A 60 5.31 6.14 6.42
C ASN A 60 5.74 6.96 5.19
N ALA A 61 6.08 6.31 4.06
CA ALA A 61 6.49 6.98 2.81
C ALA A 61 5.29 7.49 2.01
N THR A 62 4.39 8.19 2.69
CA THR A 62 3.22 8.84 2.11
C THR A 62 2.96 10.16 2.82
N ARG A 63 2.41 11.14 2.11
CA ARG A 63 1.95 12.42 2.68
C ARG A 63 0.64 12.30 3.46
N PHE A 64 -0.03 11.16 3.36
CA PHE A 64 -1.31 10.91 4.04
C PHE A 64 -1.09 10.28 5.43
N GLY A 65 -2.09 10.37 6.31
CA GLY A 65 -1.98 9.89 7.70
C GLY A 65 -3.31 9.43 8.32
N LEU A 66 -4.26 8.97 7.49
CA LEU A 66 -5.63 8.68 7.93
C LEU A 66 -5.72 7.46 8.87
N SER A 67 -5.07 6.35 8.50
CA SER A 67 -5.09 5.12 9.29
C SER A 67 -3.93 4.20 8.94
N CYS A 68 -3.51 3.38 9.90
CA CYS A 68 -2.58 2.27 9.69
C CYS A 68 -2.96 1.09 10.58
N GLY A 69 -2.63 -0.13 10.15
CA GLY A 69 -2.84 -1.35 10.93
C GLY A 69 -1.59 -2.22 10.95
N LEU A 70 -1.32 -2.84 12.11
CA LEU A 70 -0.24 -3.82 12.26
C LEU A 70 -0.82 -5.16 12.72
N ILE A 71 -0.53 -6.22 11.96
CA ILE A 71 -0.84 -7.60 12.35
C ILE A 71 0.48 -8.30 12.69
N SER A 72 0.71 -8.57 13.97
CA SER A 72 1.91 -9.28 14.42
C SER A 72 1.63 -10.14 15.65
N ARG A 73 2.31 -11.30 15.74
CA ARG A 73 2.35 -12.14 16.94
C ARG A 73 3.43 -11.70 17.94
N ARG A 74 4.29 -10.74 17.56
CA ARG A 74 5.44 -10.30 18.36
C ARG A 74 5.11 -8.96 19.01
N THR A 75 4.84 -8.98 20.30
CA THR A 75 4.51 -7.77 21.10
C THR A 75 5.53 -6.65 20.98
N ARG A 76 6.83 -6.98 20.84
CA ARG A 76 7.91 -5.99 20.64
C ARG A 76 7.74 -5.08 19.41
N GLN A 77 7.01 -5.52 18.38
CA GLN A 77 6.76 -4.75 17.17
C GLN A 77 5.55 -3.82 17.28
N ILE A 78 4.70 -4.01 18.29
CA ILE A 78 3.44 -3.26 18.43
C ILE A 78 3.69 -1.82 18.89
N ARG A 79 4.58 -1.62 19.87
CA ARG A 79 4.86 -0.29 20.42
C ARG A 79 5.52 0.67 19.41
N PRO A 80 6.51 0.25 18.60
CA PRO A 80 7.13 1.13 17.60
C PRO A 80 6.17 1.55 16.48
N ALA A 81 5.26 0.66 16.06
CA ALA A 81 4.34 0.94 14.95
C ALA A 81 3.28 2.01 15.29
N ALA A 82 2.86 2.11 16.56
CA ALA A 82 1.89 3.11 17.01
C ALA A 82 2.44 4.56 17.01
N ALA A 83 3.77 4.72 17.01
CA ALA A 83 4.42 6.03 17.05
C ALA A 83 4.74 6.61 15.66
N GLY A 84 4.53 5.84 14.58
CA GLY A 84 4.92 6.23 13.22
C GLY A 84 3.93 7.13 12.47
N GLY A 85 2.70 7.31 12.97
CA GLY A 85 1.64 8.00 12.25
C GLY A 85 1.27 9.36 12.85
N ALA A 86 2.10 10.39 12.67
CA ALA A 86 1.68 11.78 12.81
C ALA A 86 2.78 12.73 12.30
N GLY A 87 2.47 13.51 11.27
CA GLY A 87 3.10 14.81 11.01
C GLY A 87 4.53 14.78 10.47
N ARG A 88 4.66 14.77 9.13
CA ARG A 88 5.66 15.64 8.49
C ARG A 88 4.91 16.83 7.92
N ASP A 89 4.62 17.79 8.79
CA ASP A 89 4.11 19.09 8.38
C ASP A 89 5.18 19.82 7.55
N ARG A 90 4.89 19.98 6.26
CA ARG A 90 5.00 21.28 5.59
C ARG A 90 3.66 21.59 4.94
#